data_AF-A0A8J3J8V5-F1
#
_entry.id   AF-A0A8J3J8V5-F1
#
_cell.length_a   1.000
_cell.length_b   1.000
_cell.length_c   1.000
_cell.angle_alpha   90.00
_cell.angle_beta   90.00
_cell.angle_gamma   90.00
#
_symmetry.space_group_name_H-M   'P 1'
#
loop_
_entity.id
_entity.type
_entity.pdbx_description
1 polymer ?
#
loop_
_entity_poly.entity_id
_entity_poly.type
_entity_poly.pdbx_seq_one_letter_code
_entity_poly.pdbx_strand_id
1 'polypeptide(L)'
;MVEGVRGVWRVDPAQLGQPFTGRAALLSPFDRLVHDRKRTAELFGFEYQLEMYKPVAKRRWGYYALPILYADRLVGKLDAAADTDAGVLRIAAIHQDEPFGRAVTTAVRAEISDLADWLGLRAAWPR
;
A
#
# COMPACT_ATOMS: atom_id res chain seq x y z
N MET A 1 21.20 -5.81 14.08
CA MET A 1 20.13 -5.53 15.05
C MET A 1 19.29 -4.43 14.43
N VAL A 2 17.96 -4.56 14.37
CA VAL A 2 17.09 -3.44 13.99
C VAL A 2 16.78 -2.69 15.28
N GLU A 3 17.17 -1.41 15.34
CA GLU A 3 16.96 -0.60 16.54
C GLU A 3 15.47 -0.56 16.91
N GLY A 4 15.17 -0.70 18.20
CA GLY A 4 13.78 -0.68 18.70
C GLY A 4 12.97 -1.96 18.50
N VAL A 5 13.47 -2.98 17.79
CA VAL A 5 12.72 -4.21 17.50
C VAL A 5 13.41 -5.45 18.06
N ARG A 6 12.67 -6.24 18.85
CA ARG A 6 13.19 -7.47 19.47
C ARG A 6 13.38 -8.59 18.44
N GLY A 7 14.37 -9.45 18.68
CA GLY A 7 14.58 -10.68 17.93
C GLY A 7 15.81 -10.67 17.01
N VAL A 8 16.05 -11.82 16.37
CA VAL A 8 17.14 -12.00 15.41
C VAL A 8 16.62 -11.73 14.01
N TRP A 9 17.10 -10.66 13.40
CA TRP A 9 16.77 -10.27 12.03
C TRP A 9 17.88 -10.70 11.09
N ARG A 10 17.49 -11.24 9.94
CA ARG A 10 18.40 -11.62 8.85
C ARG A 10 18.18 -10.68 7.67
N VAL A 11 19.28 -10.26 7.10
CA VAL A 11 19.33 -9.51 5.84
C VAL A 11 20.10 -10.35 4.84
N ASP A 12 19.76 -10.25 3.56
CA ASP A 12 20.60 -10.79 2.50
C ASP A 12 21.88 -9.93 2.39
N PRO A 13 23.08 -10.47 2.70
CA PRO A 13 24.32 -9.70 2.64
C PRO A 13 24.60 -9.11 1.26
N ALA A 14 24.12 -9.74 0.18
CA ALA A 14 24.31 -9.26 -1.18
C ALA A 14 23.60 -7.93 -1.46
N GLN A 15 22.57 -7.61 -0.68
CA GLN A 15 21.78 -6.39 -0.79
C GLN A 15 22.37 -5.22 0.02
N LEU A 16 23.39 -5.46 0.85
CA LEU A 16 24.01 -4.40 1.66
C LEU A 16 24.89 -3.48 0.80
N GLY A 17 24.76 -2.17 1.01
CA GLY A 17 25.57 -1.15 0.34
C GLY A 17 25.22 -0.93 -1.14
N GLN A 18 24.21 -1.62 -1.66
CA GLN A 18 23.71 -1.41 -3.02
C GLN A 18 22.98 -0.07 -3.13
N PRO A 19 23.07 0.62 -4.28
CA PRO A 19 22.26 1.82 -4.52
C PRO A 19 20.77 1.45 -4.52
N PHE A 20 19.96 2.23 -3.82
CA PHE A 20 18.51 2.06 -3.78
C PHE A 20 17.84 3.19 -4.56
N THR A 21 16.96 2.82 -5.50
CA THR A 21 16.03 3.75 -6.13
C THR A 21 14.61 3.30 -5.82
N GLY A 22 13.95 4.08 -4.97
CA GLY A 22 12.58 3.81 -4.56
C GLY A 22 11.56 4.05 -5.68
N ARG A 23 10.40 3.39 -5.57
CA ARG A 23 9.22 3.67 -6.41
C ARG A 23 7.94 3.68 -5.58
N ALA A 24 6.84 4.15 -6.18
CA ALA A 24 5.53 3.83 -5.65
C ALA A 24 5.17 2.37 -6.01
N ALA A 25 4.48 1.68 -5.11
CA ALA A 25 3.90 0.37 -5.38
C ALA A 25 2.60 0.19 -4.59
N LEU A 26 1.60 -0.42 -5.22
CA LEU A 26 0.39 -0.90 -4.55
C LEU A 26 0.59 -2.37 -4.20
N LEU A 27 0.68 -2.67 -2.91
CA LEU A 27 0.94 -4.02 -2.44
C LEU A 27 -0.35 -4.80 -2.31
N SER A 28 -0.30 -6.09 -2.63
CA SER A 28 -1.36 -7.00 -2.21
C SER A 28 -1.42 -7.03 -0.67
N PRO A 29 -2.62 -7.14 -0.07
CA PRO A 29 -2.76 -7.43 1.36
C PRO A 29 -2.05 -8.72 1.81
N PHE A 30 -1.73 -9.60 0.85
CA PHE A 30 -1.01 -10.85 1.07
C PHE A 30 0.48 -10.78 0.72
N ASP A 31 1.00 -9.59 0.37
CA ASP A 31 2.43 -9.40 0.14
C ASP A 31 3.23 -9.68 1.43
N ARG A 32 4.37 -10.38 1.28
CA ARG A 32 5.23 -10.78 2.41
C ARG A 32 5.78 -9.61 3.21
N LEU A 33 5.76 -8.40 2.66
CA LEU A 33 6.15 -7.18 3.38
C LEU A 33 5.12 -6.76 4.43
N VAL A 34 3.83 -7.04 4.21
CA VAL A 34 2.70 -6.50 4.99
C VAL A 34 1.79 -7.57 5.62
N HIS A 35 1.94 -8.84 5.24
CA HIS A 35 1.05 -9.92 5.71
C HIS A 35 1.16 -10.22 7.23
N ASP A 36 2.34 -9.99 7.83
CA ASP A 36 2.54 -10.12 9.28
C ASP A 36 2.35 -8.75 9.94
N ARG A 37 1.14 -8.52 10.44
CA ARG A 37 0.74 -7.24 11.05
C ARG A 37 1.69 -6.81 12.19
N LYS A 38 2.17 -7.76 13.01
CA LYS A 38 3.02 -7.42 14.15
C LYS A 38 4.38 -6.94 13.65
N ARG A 39 5.00 -7.70 12.75
CA ARG A 39 6.27 -7.31 12.12
C ARG A 39 6.14 -5.99 11.39
N THR A 40 5.06 -5.78 10.65
CA THR A 40 4.85 -4.55 9.88
C THR A 40 4.67 -3.34 10.79
N ALA A 41 3.94 -3.48 11.91
CA ALA A 41 3.83 -2.42 12.91
C ALA A 41 5.17 -2.14 13.61
N GLU A 42 5.93 -3.17 14.00
CA GLU A 42 7.20 -3.02 14.71
C GLU A 42 8.32 -2.43 13.83
N LEU A 43 8.43 -2.87 12.57
CA LEU A 43 9.50 -2.42 11.66
C LEU A 43 9.18 -1.10 10.95
N PHE A 44 7.92 -0.86 10.60
CA PHE A 44 7.54 0.25 9.72
C PHE A 44 6.57 1.24 10.38
N GLY A 45 6.14 1.00 11.62
CA GLY A 45 5.12 1.83 12.26
C GLY A 45 3.77 1.82 11.55
N PHE A 46 3.52 0.83 10.69
CA PHE A 46 2.38 0.83 9.78
C PHE A 46 1.21 0.02 10.33
N GLU A 47 0.16 0.72 10.76
CA GLU A 47 -1.08 0.08 11.21
C GLU A 47 -1.92 -0.35 10.01
N TYR A 48 -2.01 -1.66 9.78
CA TYR A 48 -2.80 -2.22 8.70
C TYR A 48 -3.41 -3.57 9.07
N GLN A 49 -4.61 -3.81 8.56
CA GLN A 49 -5.30 -5.08 8.61
C GLN A 49 -6.21 -5.18 7.39
N LEU A 50 -6.22 -6.34 6.75
CA LEU A 50 -7.19 -6.65 5.70
C LEU A 50 -8.60 -6.78 6.29
N GLU A 51 -9.56 -6.01 5.77
CA GLU A 51 -10.89 -5.87 6.37
C GLU A 51 -12.01 -6.49 5.53
N MET A 52 -11.67 -7.35 4.55
CA MET A 52 -12.67 -7.98 3.67
C MET A 52 -13.73 -8.78 4.44
N TYR A 53 -13.34 -9.34 5.59
CA TYR A 53 -14.20 -10.13 6.47
C TYR A 53 -14.95 -9.29 7.51
N LYS A 54 -14.64 -7.99 7.65
CA LYS A 54 -15.40 -7.10 8.54
C LYS A 54 -16.72 -6.72 7.87
N PRO A 55 -17.81 -6.59 8.65
CA PRO A 55 -19.03 -5.93 8.18
C PRO A 55 -18.70 -4.55 7.60
N VAL A 56 -19.38 -4.14 6.53
CA VAL A 56 -19.11 -2.87 5.80
C VAL A 56 -18.99 -1.68 6.76
N ALA A 57 -19.92 -1.55 7.71
CA ALA A 57 -19.97 -0.45 8.68
C ALA A 57 -18.81 -0.45 9.71
N LYS A 58 -18.02 -1.52 9.81
CA LYS A 58 -16.87 -1.64 10.71
C LYS A 58 -15.52 -1.53 10.00
N ARG A 59 -15.52 -1.28 8.69
CA ARG A 59 -14.30 -1.11 7.90
C ARG A 59 -13.77 0.32 8.10
N ARG A 60 -12.50 0.43 8.43
CA ARG A 60 -11.73 1.68 8.48
C ARG A 60 -11.08 2.00 7.14
N TRP A 61 -10.62 0.96 6.41
CA TRP A 61 -9.79 1.11 5.22
C TRP A 61 -10.48 0.70 3.92
N GLY A 62 -11.62 0.01 3.99
CA GLY A 62 -12.32 -0.52 2.82
C GLY A 62 -12.30 -2.05 2.75
N TYR A 63 -12.83 -2.61 1.66
CA TYR A 63 -12.98 -4.07 1.52
C TYR A 63 -11.63 -4.76 1.31
N TYR A 64 -10.84 -4.28 0.34
CA TYR A 64 -9.58 -4.87 -0.07
C TYR A 64 -8.51 -3.80 -0.23
N ALA A 65 -8.32 -3.00 0.82
CA ALA A 65 -7.44 -1.84 0.78
C ALA A 65 -5.99 -2.26 0.52
N LEU A 66 -5.38 -1.73 -0.54
CA LEU A 66 -4.01 -2.03 -0.95
C LEU A 66 -3.03 -1.13 -0.20
N PRO A 67 -2.05 -1.64 0.56
CA PRO A 67 -1.00 -0.82 1.15
C PRO A 67 -0.19 -0.09 0.08
N ILE A 68 0.11 1.19 0.34
CA ILE A 68 0.88 2.05 -0.55
C ILE A 68 2.31 2.11 -0.02
N LEU A 69 3.25 1.54 -0.77
CA LEU A 69 4.67 1.73 -0.57
C LEU A 69 5.13 2.93 -1.42
N TYR A 70 5.91 3.82 -0.83
CA TYR A 70 6.63 4.86 -1.55
C TYR A 70 8.08 4.88 -1.09
N ALA A 71 8.99 4.60 -2.03
CA ALA A 71 10.38 4.34 -1.73
C ALA A 71 10.55 3.22 -0.69
N ASP A 72 11.01 3.57 0.51
CA ASP A 72 11.26 2.65 1.63
C ASP A 72 10.21 2.74 2.74
N ARG A 73 9.12 3.52 2.53
CA ARG A 73 8.08 3.76 3.54
C ARG A 73 6.72 3.25 3.09
N LEU A 74 5.99 2.62 3.99
CA LEU A 74 4.55 2.39 3.85
C LEU A 74 3.84 3.68 4.25
N VAL A 75 3.15 4.32 3.31
CA VAL A 75 2.65 5.70 3.47
C VAL A 75 1.13 5.80 3.55
N GLY A 76 0.41 4.74 3.20
CA GLY A 76 -1.05 4.78 3.19
C GLY A 76 -1.70 3.52 2.66
N LYS A 77 -2.99 3.62 2.38
CA LYS A 77 -3.83 2.54 1.84
C LYS A 77 -4.73 3.08 0.74
N LEU A 78 -4.83 2.36 -0.37
CA LEU A 78 -5.78 2.63 -1.45
C LEU A 78 -7.02 1.77 -1.26
N ASP A 79 -8.17 2.39 -1.01
CA ASP A 79 -9.47 1.72 -1.14
C ASP A 79 -9.96 1.88 -2.58
N ALA A 80 -9.92 0.79 -3.34
CA ALA A 80 -10.40 0.77 -4.71
C ALA A 80 -11.07 -0.56 -5.04
N ALA A 81 -12.02 -0.51 -5.99
CA ALA A 81 -12.73 -1.67 -6.48
C ALA A 81 -12.76 -1.65 -8.01
N ALA A 82 -12.43 -2.79 -8.62
CA ALA A 82 -12.63 -2.99 -10.05
C ALA A 82 -14.13 -3.14 -10.33
N ASP A 83 -14.66 -2.27 -11.17
CA ASP A 83 -16.00 -2.36 -11.75
C ASP A 83 -15.83 -2.64 -13.25
N THR A 84 -15.83 -3.93 -13.58
CA THR A 84 -15.58 -4.41 -14.95
C THR A 84 -16.71 -4.04 -15.90
N ASP A 85 -17.95 -3.98 -15.40
CA ASP A 85 -19.13 -3.64 -16.21
C ASP A 85 -19.09 -2.17 -16.65
N ALA A 86 -18.64 -1.29 -15.76
CA ALA A 86 -18.42 0.12 -16.06
C ALA A 86 -17.04 0.43 -16.69
N GLY A 87 -16.14 -0.56 -16.78
CA GLY A 87 -14.78 -0.40 -17.30
C GLY A 87 -13.91 0.54 -16.48
N VAL A 88 -14.07 0.56 -15.15
CA VAL A 88 -13.36 1.49 -14.26
C VAL A 88 -12.78 0.82 -13.00
N LEU A 89 -11.61 1.30 -12.57
CA LEU A 89 -11.11 1.10 -11.21
C LEU A 89 -11.67 2.24 -10.36
N ARG A 90 -12.71 1.97 -9.57
CA ARG A 90 -13.34 2.97 -8.70
C ARG A 90 -12.47 3.19 -7.47
N ILE A 91 -11.97 4.41 -7.32
CA ILE A 91 -11.17 4.81 -6.16
C ILE A 91 -12.14 5.39 -5.13
N ALA A 92 -12.33 4.70 -4.02
CA ALA A 92 -13.19 5.16 -2.94
C ALA A 92 -12.44 6.14 -2.03
N ALA A 93 -11.19 5.81 -1.67
CA ALA A 93 -10.37 6.65 -0.82
C ALA A 93 -8.87 6.35 -0.98
N ILE A 94 -8.05 7.35 -0.67
CA ILE A 94 -6.64 7.18 -0.36
C ILE A 94 -6.47 7.55 1.11
N HIS A 95 -6.28 6.55 1.96
CA HIS A 95 -6.01 6.73 3.37
C HIS A 95 -4.53 7.05 3.55
N GLN A 96 -4.21 8.30 3.82
CA GLN A 96 -2.85 8.75 4.04
C GLN A 96 -2.54 8.65 5.53
N ASP A 97 -1.45 7.96 5.89
CA ASP A 97 -1.03 7.90 7.30
C ASP A 97 -0.45 9.25 7.75
N GLU A 98 0.18 9.98 6.82
CA GLU A 98 0.59 11.38 6.92
C GLU A 98 0.22 12.10 5.61
N PRO A 99 -0.07 13.41 5.63
CA PRO A 99 -0.39 14.16 4.41
C PRO A 99 0.70 14.03 3.33
N PHE A 100 0.29 13.65 2.12
CA PHE A 100 1.20 13.47 1.00
C PHE A 100 1.69 14.83 0.47
N GLY A 101 3.02 14.95 0.37
CA GLY A 101 3.64 15.99 -0.43
C GLY A 101 3.48 15.72 -1.93
N ARG A 102 3.77 16.74 -2.75
CA ARG A 102 3.61 16.70 -4.22
C ARG A 102 4.25 15.48 -4.89
N ALA A 103 5.46 15.09 -4.47
CA ALA A 103 6.18 13.96 -5.05
C ALA A 103 5.45 12.63 -4.80
N VAL A 104 5.05 12.38 -3.54
CA VAL A 104 4.29 11.18 -3.15
C VAL A 104 2.96 11.14 -3.88
N THR A 105 2.22 12.26 -3.90
CA THR A 105 0.95 12.34 -4.63
C THR A 105 1.11 12.00 -6.11
N THR A 106 2.15 12.52 -6.76
CA THR A 106 2.39 12.27 -8.20
C THR A 106 2.69 10.80 -8.45
N ALA A 107 3.60 10.21 -7.67
CA ALA A 107 4.00 8.81 -7.86
C ALA A 107 2.87 7.83 -7.54
N VAL A 108 2.10 8.07 -6.47
CA VAL A 108 0.95 7.22 -6.11
C VAL A 108 -0.15 7.32 -7.18
N ARG A 109 -0.43 8.50 -7.72
CA ARG A 109 -1.39 8.67 -8.81
C ARG A 109 -0.94 7.95 -10.09
N ALA A 110 0.35 7.97 -10.39
CA ALA A 110 0.91 7.22 -11.51
C ALA A 110 0.70 5.70 -11.29
N GLU A 111 1.10 5.16 -10.14
CA GLU A 111 0.94 3.73 -9.84
C GLU A 111 -0.53 3.27 -9.84
N ILE A 112 -1.46 4.12 -9.40
CA ILE A 112 -2.91 3.85 -9.50
C ILE A 112 -3.36 3.78 -10.97
N SER A 113 -2.83 4.66 -11.80
CA SER A 113 -3.14 4.69 -13.23
C SER A 113 -2.55 3.45 -13.92
N ASP A 114 -1.31 3.10 -13.61
CA ASP A 114 -0.65 1.88 -14.11
C ASP A 114 -1.41 0.61 -13.71
N LEU A 115 -1.92 0.54 -12.47
CA LEU A 115 -2.78 -0.56 -12.03
C LEU A 115 -4.10 -0.61 -12.81
N ALA A 116 -4.75 0.54 -13.02
CA ALA A 116 -5.98 0.61 -13.81
C ALA A 116 -5.74 0.14 -15.24
N ASP A 117 -4.69 0.63 -15.89
CA ASP A 117 -4.30 0.25 -17.26
C ASP A 117 -3.96 -1.24 -17.36
N TRP A 118 -3.21 -1.78 -16.38
CA TRP A 118 -2.92 -3.22 -16.30
C TRP A 118 -4.18 -4.08 -16.20
N LEU A 119 -5.20 -3.60 -15.49
CA LEU A 119 -6.51 -4.25 -15.39
C LEU A 119 -7.40 -4.04 -16.63
N GLY A 120 -6.98 -3.20 -17.59
CA GLY A 120 -7.80 -2.79 -18.73
C GLY A 120 -8.97 -1.86 -18.33
N LEU A 121 -8.80 -1.08 -17.27
CA LEU A 121 -9.82 -0.21 -16.69
C LEU A 121 -9.34 1.25 -16.66
N ARG A 122 -10.27 2.20 -16.59
CA ARG A 122 -9.93 3.61 -16.33
C ARG A 122 -10.03 3.94 -14.84
N ALA A 123 -9.06 4.67 -14.30
CA ALA A 123 -9.14 5.18 -12.93
C ALA A 123 -10.30 6.18 -12.78
N ALA A 124 -11.25 5.87 -11.88
CA ALA A 124 -12.38 6.74 -11.55
C ALA A 124 -12.20 7.31 -10.14
N TRP A 125 -11.85 8.59 -10.08
CA TRP A 125 -11.59 9.31 -8.85
C TRP A 125 -12.89 9.75 -8.16
N PRO A 126 -12.90 9.85 -6.81
CA PRO A 126 -14.03 10.44 -6.10
C PRO A 126 -14.19 11.91 -6.53
N ARG A 127 -15.45 12.37 -6.59
CA ARG A 127 -15.79 13.75 -6.93
C ARG A 127 -15.43 14.71 -5.81
#